data_AF-A0A523B192-F1
#
_entry.id   AF-A0A523B192-F1
#
_cell.length_a   1.000
_cell.length_b   1.000
_cell.length_c   1.000
_cell.angle_alpha   90.00
_cell.angle_beta   90.00
_cell.angle_gamma   90.00
#
_symmetry.space_group_name_H-M   'P 1'
#
loop_
_entity.id
_entity.type
_entity.pdbx_description
1 polymer ?
#
loop_
_entity_poly.entity_id
_entity_poly.type
_entity_poly.pdbx_seq_one_letter_code
_entity_poly.pdbx_strand_id
1 'polypeptide(L)'
;MKTKLHELLIIVRPSKFRSANVMAALTLQSIALSQDVKCVLADLPQGFEAFLKQYEKVEEALKMAIKLGLLYWPESIVKAYEPIVSCLSRLMRENVRVVCYLDSSDLERERRLAFKISRLVLRALIKRVDNHDLSEWVQVLNEYAFGGRMTFNRLIYELEGINEPTVAILAGLEGFQYARKLESKQLNVRVEAVGLPYLRNPLEVMIIKHSRGELTVDELKALVKEYADYVRNYVVRCESLEEAHERWSHDKAPWLKSLLVREEGGEGGLIMSYP
;
A
#
# COMPACT_ATOMS: atom_id res chain seq x y z
N MET A 1 -9.96 -1.80 -31.14
CA MET A 1 -8.79 -2.47 -30.54
C MET A 1 -9.24 -3.81 -30.01
N LYS A 2 -8.65 -4.93 -30.46
CA LYS A 2 -8.91 -6.24 -29.87
C LYS A 2 -8.19 -6.26 -28.52
N THR A 3 -8.90 -6.03 -27.43
CA THR A 3 -8.38 -6.17 -26.07
C THR A 3 -8.01 -7.63 -25.87
N LYS A 4 -6.70 -7.91 -25.76
CA LYS A 4 -6.25 -9.20 -25.23
C LYS A 4 -6.84 -9.31 -23.82
N LEU A 5 -7.55 -10.39 -23.54
CA LEU A 5 -8.10 -10.67 -22.20
C LEU A 5 -6.93 -11.07 -21.30
N HIS A 6 -6.30 -10.06 -20.67
CA HIS A 6 -5.37 -10.31 -19.58
C HIS A 6 -6.18 -10.75 -18.35
N GLU A 7 -5.80 -11.87 -17.74
CA GLU A 7 -6.20 -12.18 -16.38
C GLU A 7 -5.28 -11.42 -15.43
N LEU A 8 -5.86 -10.49 -14.66
CA LEU A 8 -5.16 -9.64 -13.72
C LEU A 8 -5.38 -10.16 -12.30
N LEU A 9 -4.30 -10.54 -11.64
CA LEU A 9 -4.31 -11.05 -10.26
C LEU A 9 -3.76 -9.96 -9.34
N ILE A 10 -4.63 -9.24 -8.64
CA ILE A 10 -4.23 -8.14 -7.75
C ILE A 10 -4.07 -8.67 -6.34
N ILE A 11 -2.84 -8.65 -5.82
CA ILE A 11 -2.53 -8.98 -4.43
C ILE A 11 -2.55 -7.68 -3.62
N VAL A 12 -3.60 -7.52 -2.81
CA VAL A 12 -3.86 -6.33 -2.00
C VAL A 12 -3.39 -6.55 -0.57
N ARG A 13 -2.60 -5.61 -0.04
CA ARG A 13 -2.05 -5.73 1.32
C ARG A 13 -1.82 -4.38 2.01
N PRO A 14 -1.76 -4.33 3.35
CA PRO A 14 -1.13 -3.24 4.07
C PRO A 14 0.38 -3.18 3.76
N SER A 15 0.77 -2.53 2.66
CA SER A 15 2.14 -2.60 2.10
C SER A 15 3.26 -2.11 3.01
N LYS A 16 2.93 -1.37 4.07
CA LYS A 16 3.88 -0.88 5.08
C LYS A 16 4.14 -1.87 6.21
N PHE A 17 3.43 -3.00 6.25
CA PHE A 17 3.53 -3.99 7.32
C PHE A 17 4.32 -5.20 6.85
N ARG A 18 5.26 -5.65 7.68
CA ARG A 18 6.14 -6.76 7.30
C ARG A 18 5.35 -8.06 7.24
N SER A 19 4.45 -8.32 8.19
CA SER A 19 3.62 -9.54 8.18
C SER A 19 2.78 -9.68 6.91
N ALA A 20 2.14 -8.58 6.49
CA ALA A 20 1.38 -8.50 5.26
C ALA A 20 2.24 -8.72 4.00
N ASN A 21 3.45 -8.18 3.99
CA ASN A 21 4.41 -8.40 2.90
C ASN A 21 4.94 -9.84 2.85
N VAL A 22 5.09 -10.53 3.98
CA VAL A 22 5.39 -11.98 4.02
C VAL A 22 4.25 -12.77 3.39
N MET A 23 3.01 -12.52 3.79
CA MET A 23 1.84 -13.23 3.22
C MET A 23 1.68 -12.97 1.72
N ALA A 24 1.90 -11.73 1.27
CA ALA A 24 1.87 -11.39 -0.14
C ALA A 24 2.99 -12.06 -0.94
N ALA A 25 4.20 -12.16 -0.38
CA ALA A 25 5.30 -12.89 -1.02
C ALA A 25 4.97 -14.39 -1.19
N LEU A 26 4.42 -15.02 -0.16
CA LEU A 26 3.99 -16.44 -0.23
C LEU A 26 2.87 -16.64 -1.26
N THR A 27 1.89 -15.75 -1.25
CA THR A 27 0.75 -15.77 -2.19
C THR A 27 1.23 -15.58 -3.63
N LEU A 28 2.09 -14.59 -3.85
CA LEU A 28 2.68 -14.33 -5.17
C LEU A 28 3.46 -15.53 -5.68
N GLN A 29 4.26 -16.17 -4.83
CA GLN A 29 4.98 -17.38 -5.23
C GLN A 29 4.03 -18.52 -5.60
N SER A 30 3.01 -18.77 -4.76
CA SER A 30 2.01 -19.82 -5.01
C SER A 30 1.29 -19.61 -6.35
N ILE A 31 0.87 -18.37 -6.62
CA ILE A 31 0.20 -17.98 -7.86
C ILE A 31 1.15 -18.08 -9.06
N ALA A 32 2.40 -17.65 -8.91
CA ALA A 32 3.38 -17.75 -10.00
C ALA A 32 3.62 -19.20 -10.44
N LEU A 33 3.62 -20.15 -9.50
CA LEU A 33 3.77 -21.57 -9.78
C LEU A 33 2.50 -22.22 -10.34
N SER A 34 1.32 -21.83 -9.84
CA SER A 34 0.04 -22.48 -10.17
C SER A 34 -0.71 -21.90 -11.37
N GLN A 35 -0.50 -20.62 -11.69
CA GLN A 35 -1.30 -19.87 -12.67
C GLN A 35 -0.46 -19.29 -13.83
N ASP A 36 0.75 -19.83 -14.05
CA ASP A 36 1.68 -19.46 -15.12
C ASP A 36 1.93 -17.94 -15.26
N VAL A 37 2.02 -17.24 -14.13
CA VAL A 37 2.30 -15.79 -14.14
C VAL A 37 3.69 -15.54 -14.71
N LYS A 38 3.75 -14.88 -15.87
CA LYS A 38 5.01 -14.47 -16.51
C LYS A 38 5.39 -13.02 -16.27
N CYS A 39 4.46 -12.21 -15.76
CA CYS A 39 4.72 -10.81 -15.45
C CYS A 39 4.15 -10.40 -14.09
N VAL A 40 4.96 -9.68 -13.31
CA VAL A 40 4.57 -9.06 -12.04
C VAL A 40 4.76 -7.55 -12.13
N LEU A 41 3.69 -6.80 -11.91
CA LEU A 41 3.73 -5.37 -11.66
C LEU A 41 3.92 -5.14 -10.15
N ALA A 42 5.07 -4.58 -9.78
CA ALA A 42 5.44 -4.34 -8.39
C ALA A 42 5.21 -2.87 -8.01
N ASP A 43 4.64 -2.64 -6.82
CA ASP A 43 4.52 -1.35 -6.15
C ASP A 43 5.87 -0.87 -5.58
N LEU A 44 6.89 -0.91 -6.43
CA LEU A 44 8.24 -0.43 -6.19
C LEU A 44 8.59 0.69 -7.20
N PRO A 45 9.60 1.51 -6.90
CA PRO A 45 10.05 2.58 -7.79
C PRO A 45 10.69 2.05 -9.09
N GLN A 46 10.40 2.70 -10.21
CA GLN A 46 11.01 2.43 -11.50
C GLN A 46 12.54 2.48 -11.40
N GLY A 47 13.21 1.52 -12.01
CA GLY A 47 14.66 1.32 -11.91
C GLY A 47 15.06 0.36 -10.78
N PHE A 48 14.15 0.02 -9.86
CA PHE A 48 14.43 -0.96 -8.81
C PHE A 48 14.66 -2.37 -9.37
N GLU A 49 14.17 -2.67 -10.58
CA GLU A 49 14.38 -3.93 -11.30
C GLU A 49 15.87 -4.25 -11.50
N ALA A 50 16.71 -3.24 -11.68
CA ALA A 50 18.16 -3.43 -11.82
C ALA A 50 18.76 -4.02 -10.54
N PHE A 51 18.27 -3.59 -9.37
CA PHE A 51 18.73 -4.06 -8.06
C PHE A 51 18.23 -5.49 -7.80
N LEU A 52 17.00 -5.79 -8.21
CA LEU A 52 16.45 -7.14 -8.10
C LEU A 52 17.27 -8.17 -8.87
N LYS A 53 17.87 -7.77 -10.00
CA LYS A 53 18.75 -8.61 -10.83
C LYS A 53 20.20 -8.65 -10.35
N GLN A 54 20.74 -7.51 -9.92
CA GLN A 54 22.18 -7.34 -9.68
C GLN A 54 22.65 -7.95 -8.35
N TYR A 55 21.80 -7.93 -7.33
CA TYR A 55 22.21 -8.31 -5.98
C TYR A 55 21.64 -9.69 -5.59
N GLU A 56 22.51 -10.59 -5.13
CA GLU A 56 22.08 -11.89 -4.60
C GLU A 56 21.44 -11.75 -3.22
N LYS A 57 21.99 -10.84 -2.38
CA LYS A 57 21.51 -10.54 -1.03
C LYS A 57 20.56 -9.35 -1.03
N VAL A 58 19.38 -9.56 -0.47
CA VAL A 58 18.28 -8.57 -0.43
C VAL A 58 18.67 -7.34 0.40
N GLU A 59 19.42 -7.54 1.47
CA GLU A 59 19.88 -6.46 2.35
C GLU A 59 20.82 -5.50 1.61
N GLU A 60 21.65 -6.01 0.70
CA GLU A 60 22.55 -5.20 -0.11
C GLU A 60 21.77 -4.41 -1.17
N ALA A 61 20.79 -5.05 -1.82
CA ALA A 61 19.88 -4.41 -2.77
C ALA A 61 19.15 -3.22 -2.13
N LEU A 62 18.55 -3.45 -0.96
CA LEU A 62 17.82 -2.43 -0.21
C LEU A 62 18.75 -1.30 0.24
N LYS A 63 19.93 -1.62 0.81
CA LYS A 63 20.92 -0.61 1.22
C LYS A 63 21.34 0.28 0.06
N MET A 64 21.60 -0.30 -1.12
CA MET A 64 22.02 0.47 -2.28
C MET A 64 20.88 1.33 -2.84
N ALA A 65 19.67 0.78 -2.91
CA ALA A 65 18.51 1.54 -3.36
C ALA A 65 18.27 2.77 -2.47
N ILE A 66 18.44 2.64 -1.16
CA ILE A 66 18.35 3.78 -0.24
C ILE A 66 19.48 4.78 -0.47
N LYS A 67 20.73 4.30 -0.64
CA LYS A 67 21.89 5.17 -0.93
C LYS A 67 21.69 6.01 -2.20
N LEU A 68 20.98 5.47 -3.18
CA LEU A 68 20.65 6.14 -4.44
C LEU A 68 19.33 6.92 -4.43
N GLY A 69 18.64 6.96 -3.28
CA GLY A 69 17.40 7.72 -3.11
C GLY A 69 16.16 7.07 -3.73
N LEU A 70 16.24 5.78 -4.10
CA LEU A 70 15.11 5.00 -4.61
C LEU A 70 14.20 4.45 -3.50
N LEU A 71 14.59 4.48 -2.23
CA LEU A 71 13.73 4.12 -1.11
C LEU A 71 13.90 5.11 0.04
N TYR A 72 12.82 5.30 0.81
CA TYR A 72 12.79 6.21 1.96
C TYR A 72 13.29 5.52 3.24
N TRP A 73 14.00 6.27 4.10
CA TRP A 73 14.70 5.76 5.29
C TRP A 73 13.90 5.98 6.58
N PRO A 74 13.03 5.03 6.94
CA PRO A 74 13.15 4.39 8.26
C PRO A 74 13.46 2.89 8.13
N GLU A 75 14.34 2.37 9.00
CA GLU A 75 14.76 0.96 8.97
C GLU A 75 13.57 -0.02 9.05
N SER A 76 12.53 0.32 9.82
CA SER A 76 11.31 -0.47 9.93
C SER A 76 10.54 -0.58 8.61
N ILE A 77 10.49 0.50 7.82
CA ILE A 77 9.85 0.49 6.49
C ILE A 77 10.68 -0.34 5.51
N VAL A 78 12.01 -0.19 5.54
CA VAL A 78 12.91 -0.98 4.69
C VAL A 78 12.76 -2.48 4.99
N LYS A 79 12.73 -2.85 6.28
CA LYS A 79 12.49 -4.24 6.72
C LYS A 79 11.11 -4.75 6.31
N ALA A 80 10.10 -3.87 6.20
CA ALA A 80 8.78 -4.28 5.73
C ALA A 80 8.82 -4.78 4.28
N TYR A 81 9.63 -4.17 3.39
CA TYR A 81 9.72 -4.56 1.98
C TYR A 81 10.60 -5.79 1.70
N GLU A 82 11.48 -6.16 2.63
CA GLU A 82 12.43 -7.28 2.49
C GLU A 82 11.79 -8.58 1.97
N PRO A 83 10.63 -9.05 2.47
CA PRO A 83 9.97 -10.26 1.94
C PRO A 83 9.58 -10.16 0.47
N ILE A 84 9.07 -9.00 0.03
CA ILE A 84 8.65 -8.76 -1.35
C ILE A 84 9.86 -8.70 -2.27
N VAL A 85 10.90 -7.94 -1.88
CA VAL A 85 12.14 -7.85 -2.66
C VAL A 85 12.79 -9.22 -2.82
N SER A 86 12.86 -10.01 -1.74
CA SER A 86 13.34 -11.39 -1.78
C SER A 86 12.56 -12.26 -2.77
N CYS A 87 11.23 -12.19 -2.70
CA CYS A 87 10.36 -12.95 -3.59
C CYS A 87 10.54 -12.55 -5.06
N LEU A 88 10.52 -11.25 -5.35
CA LEU A 88 10.67 -10.74 -6.71
C LEU A 88 12.03 -11.09 -7.30
N SER A 89 13.11 -10.94 -6.55
CA SER A 89 14.46 -11.36 -6.98
C SER A 89 14.52 -12.84 -7.35
N ARG A 90 13.85 -13.72 -6.58
CA ARG A 90 13.76 -15.14 -6.92
C ARG A 90 12.94 -15.38 -8.18
N LEU A 91 11.76 -14.77 -8.30
CA LEU A 91 10.89 -14.92 -9.47
C LEU A 91 11.59 -14.47 -10.77
N MET A 92 12.42 -13.42 -10.70
CA MET A 92 13.22 -12.99 -11.85
C MET A 92 14.25 -14.03 -12.30
N ARG A 93 14.82 -14.82 -11.37
CA ARG A 93 15.70 -15.96 -11.71
C ARG A 93 14.93 -17.12 -12.32
N GLU A 94 13.64 -17.22 -12.01
CA GLU A 94 12.69 -18.19 -12.58
C GLU A 94 12.05 -17.69 -13.89
N ASN A 95 12.65 -16.68 -14.54
CA ASN A 95 12.21 -16.07 -15.81
C ASN A 95 10.85 -15.35 -15.76
N VAL A 96 10.41 -14.90 -14.58
CA VAL A 96 9.27 -13.99 -14.45
C VAL A 96 9.72 -12.55 -14.65
N ARG A 97 9.07 -11.84 -15.56
CA ARG A 97 9.34 -10.41 -15.80
C ARG A 97 8.75 -9.57 -14.68
N VAL A 98 9.59 -8.82 -13.96
CA VAL A 98 9.13 -7.84 -12.97
C VAL A 98 9.21 -6.44 -13.56
N VAL A 99 8.14 -5.65 -13.38
CA VAL A 99 8.02 -4.26 -13.80
C VAL A 99 7.58 -3.43 -12.58
N CYS A 100 8.39 -2.47 -12.17
CA CYS A 100 8.13 -1.58 -11.05
C CYS A 100 7.40 -0.32 -11.56
N TYR A 101 6.23 -0.01 -11.02
CA TYR A 101 5.36 1.04 -11.62
C TYR A 101 5.27 2.35 -10.83
N LEU A 102 5.90 2.44 -9.65
CA LEU A 102 5.97 3.71 -8.92
C LEU A 102 7.06 4.60 -9.52
N ASP A 103 6.85 5.91 -9.56
CA ASP A 103 7.86 6.83 -10.07
C ASP A 103 8.67 7.41 -8.92
N SER A 104 9.95 7.71 -9.16
CA SER A 104 10.81 8.37 -8.16
C SER A 104 10.23 9.69 -7.63
N SER A 105 9.45 10.42 -8.43
CA SER A 105 8.72 11.62 -8.02
C SER A 105 7.58 11.33 -7.04
N ASP A 106 7.05 10.11 -7.01
CA ASP A 106 6.06 9.70 -6.02
C ASP A 106 6.69 9.64 -4.62
N LEU A 107 7.93 9.16 -4.50
CA LEU A 107 8.66 9.12 -3.23
C LEU A 107 8.91 10.53 -2.68
N GLU A 108 9.33 11.47 -3.55
CA GLU A 108 9.56 12.85 -3.14
C GLU A 108 8.25 13.52 -2.68
N ARG A 109 7.14 13.24 -3.38
CA ARG A 109 5.82 13.69 -2.97
C ARG A 109 5.42 13.10 -1.63
N GLU A 110 5.59 11.80 -1.42
CA GLU A 110 5.27 11.15 -0.15
C GLU A 110 6.08 11.73 1.01
N ARG A 111 7.38 11.97 0.81
CA ARG A 111 8.25 12.62 1.79
C ARG A 111 7.74 14.02 2.14
N ARG A 112 7.44 14.84 1.13
CA ARG A 112 6.88 16.18 1.31
C ARG A 112 5.56 16.15 2.07
N LEU A 113 4.66 15.22 1.73
CA LEU A 113 3.38 15.06 2.40
C LEU A 113 3.56 14.62 3.85
N ALA A 114 4.48 13.69 4.12
CA ALA A 114 4.80 13.25 5.48
C ALA A 114 5.29 14.41 6.37
N PHE A 115 6.14 15.30 5.82
CA PHE A 115 6.56 16.51 6.54
C PHE A 115 5.39 17.48 6.80
N LYS A 116 4.55 17.74 5.79
CA LYS A 116 3.36 18.59 5.94
C LYS A 116 2.42 18.03 7.01
N ILE A 117 2.11 16.74 6.93
CA ILE A 117 1.25 16.04 7.89
C ILE A 117 1.83 16.10 9.29
N SER A 118 3.12 15.82 9.47
CA SER A 118 3.78 15.89 10.78
C SER A 118 3.64 17.28 11.41
N ARG A 119 3.79 18.34 10.60
CA ARG A 119 3.58 19.73 11.05
C ARG A 119 2.12 19.98 11.45
N LEU A 120 1.16 19.54 10.64
CA LEU A 120 -0.27 19.71 10.92
C LEU A 120 -0.70 18.95 12.19
N VAL A 121 -0.19 17.73 12.37
CA VAL A 121 -0.40 16.93 13.58
C VAL A 121 0.17 17.66 14.80
N LEU A 122 1.40 18.15 14.73
CA LEU A 122 2.01 18.90 15.84
C LEU A 122 1.17 20.13 16.21
N ARG A 123 0.67 20.88 15.22
CA ARG A 123 -0.23 22.02 15.49
C ARG A 123 -1.53 21.57 16.16
N ALA A 124 -2.15 20.50 15.68
CA ALA A 124 -3.37 19.96 16.27
C ALA A 124 -3.18 19.47 17.72
N LEU A 125 -1.96 19.08 18.10
CA LEU A 125 -1.61 18.71 19.48
C LEU A 125 -1.39 19.93 20.39
N ILE A 126 -0.97 21.07 19.84
CA ILE A 126 -0.61 22.28 20.60
C ILE A 126 -1.80 23.25 20.72
N LYS A 127 -2.58 23.40 19.66
CA LYS A 127 -3.71 24.35 19.58
C LYS A 127 -4.97 23.68 19.04
N ARG A 128 -6.11 24.33 19.26
CA ARG A 128 -7.37 23.93 18.61
C ARG A 128 -7.26 24.13 17.11
N VAL A 129 -7.67 23.10 16.35
CA VAL A 129 -7.74 23.13 14.89
C VAL A 129 -8.72 24.21 14.43
N ASP A 130 -8.21 25.16 13.66
CA ASP A 130 -8.95 26.27 13.06
C ASP A 130 -9.22 26.07 11.56
N ASN A 131 -9.91 27.01 10.91
CA ASN A 131 -10.27 26.91 9.49
C ASN A 131 -9.05 26.93 8.55
N HIS A 132 -7.96 27.59 8.96
CA HIS A 132 -6.72 27.60 8.17
C HIS A 132 -6.05 26.23 8.23
N ASP A 133 -6.00 25.61 9.42
CA ASP A 133 -5.52 24.23 9.58
C ASP A 133 -6.34 23.25 8.71
N LEU A 134 -7.67 23.35 8.72
CA LEU A 134 -8.53 22.48 7.91
C LEU A 134 -8.31 22.68 6.40
N SER A 135 -8.08 23.91 5.95
CA SER A 135 -7.74 24.19 4.55
C SER A 135 -6.43 23.52 4.13
N GLU A 136 -5.39 23.57 4.97
CA GLU A 136 -4.13 22.85 4.71
C GLU A 136 -4.32 21.33 4.68
N TRP A 137 -5.17 20.77 5.55
CA TRP A 137 -5.52 19.35 5.49
C TRP A 137 -6.19 18.98 4.16
N VAL A 138 -7.15 19.79 3.70
CA VAL A 138 -7.79 19.57 2.39
C VAL A 138 -6.76 19.63 1.25
N GLN A 139 -5.77 20.53 1.31
CA GLN A 139 -4.68 20.56 0.33
C GLN A 139 -3.86 19.25 0.34
N VAL A 140 -3.50 18.75 1.52
CA VAL A 140 -2.82 17.45 1.67
C VAL A 140 -3.65 16.32 1.05
N LEU A 141 -4.96 16.27 1.32
CA LEU A 141 -5.85 15.24 0.79
C LEU A 141 -6.01 15.33 -0.74
N ASN A 142 -6.04 16.54 -1.29
CA ASN A 142 -6.02 16.77 -2.73
C ASN A 142 -4.72 16.26 -3.38
N GLU A 143 -3.57 16.49 -2.74
CA GLU A 143 -2.28 15.97 -3.21
C GLU A 143 -2.25 14.43 -3.18
N TYR A 144 -2.82 13.77 -2.17
CA TYR A 144 -2.98 12.31 -2.15
C TYR A 144 -3.89 11.81 -3.28
N ALA A 145 -5.04 12.44 -3.47
CA ALA A 145 -5.97 12.06 -4.54
C ALA A 145 -5.37 12.27 -5.94
N PHE A 146 -4.61 13.35 -6.14
CA PHE A 146 -3.84 13.55 -7.36
C PHE A 146 -2.78 12.47 -7.54
N GLY A 147 -2.01 12.17 -6.49
CA GLY A 147 -0.97 11.15 -6.54
C GLY A 147 -1.49 9.76 -6.87
N GLY A 148 -2.56 9.32 -6.20
CA GLY A 148 -3.19 8.03 -6.48
C GLY A 148 -3.73 7.90 -7.91
N ARG A 149 -4.20 9.00 -8.51
CA ARG A 149 -4.59 9.03 -9.94
C ARG A 149 -3.39 8.86 -10.86
N MET A 150 -2.28 9.56 -10.58
CA MET A 150 -1.05 9.45 -11.37
C MET A 150 -0.48 8.04 -11.31
N THR A 151 -0.37 7.45 -10.11
CA THR A 151 0.10 6.07 -9.94
C THR A 151 -0.78 5.07 -10.68
N PHE A 152 -2.11 5.22 -10.62
CA PHE A 152 -3.02 4.35 -11.37
C PHE A 152 -2.85 4.50 -12.89
N ASN A 153 -2.70 5.73 -13.39
CA ASN A 153 -2.48 5.96 -14.83
C ASN A 153 -1.17 5.34 -15.31
N ARG A 154 -0.10 5.38 -14.49
CA ARG A 154 1.16 4.68 -14.80
C ARG A 154 0.98 3.18 -14.82
N LEU A 155 0.28 2.61 -13.84
CA LEU A 155 -0.06 1.19 -13.83
C LEU A 155 -0.80 0.76 -15.11
N ILE A 156 -1.74 1.58 -15.60
CA ILE A 156 -2.42 1.32 -16.88
C ILE A 156 -1.44 1.40 -18.05
N TYR A 157 -0.56 2.40 -18.09
CA TYR A 157 0.45 2.54 -19.14
C TYR A 157 1.37 1.31 -19.22
N GLU A 158 1.85 0.81 -18.07
CA GLU A 158 2.66 -0.40 -18.02
C GLU A 158 1.87 -1.64 -18.47
N LEU A 159 0.60 -1.76 -18.05
CA LEU A 159 -0.29 -2.84 -18.47
C LEU A 159 -0.52 -2.87 -19.99
N GLU A 160 -0.64 -1.71 -20.64
CA GLU A 160 -0.79 -1.62 -22.10
C GLU A 160 0.44 -2.15 -22.86
N GLY A 161 1.62 -2.11 -22.24
CA GLY A 161 2.88 -2.64 -22.77
C GLY A 161 3.12 -4.13 -22.50
N ILE A 162 2.22 -4.80 -21.78
CA ILE A 162 2.33 -6.22 -21.39
C ILE A 162 1.48 -7.07 -22.34
N ASN A 163 2.06 -8.16 -22.85
CA ASN A 163 1.41 -9.11 -23.75
C ASN A 163 1.08 -10.46 -23.07
N GLU A 164 1.54 -10.62 -21.85
CA GLU A 164 1.49 -11.81 -21.03
C GLU A 164 0.02 -12.09 -20.64
N PRO A 165 -0.47 -13.34 -20.76
CA PRO A 165 -1.89 -13.65 -20.56
C PRO A 165 -2.33 -13.45 -19.11
N THR A 166 -1.44 -13.76 -18.15
CA THR A 166 -1.69 -13.62 -16.72
C THR A 166 -0.66 -12.69 -16.12
N VAL A 167 -1.13 -11.65 -15.43
CA VAL A 167 -0.29 -10.61 -14.81
C VAL A 167 -0.65 -10.48 -13.35
N ALA A 168 0.34 -10.64 -12.46
CA ALA A 168 0.14 -10.34 -11.05
C ALA A 168 0.47 -8.88 -10.75
N ILE A 169 -0.31 -8.23 -9.89
CA ILE A 169 -0.14 -6.84 -9.49
C ILE A 169 -0.03 -6.81 -7.97
N LEU A 170 1.10 -6.37 -7.45
CA LEU A 170 1.26 -6.03 -6.04
C LEU A 170 0.75 -4.61 -5.81
N ALA A 171 -0.16 -4.43 -4.88
CA ALA A 171 -0.68 -3.11 -4.51
C ALA A 171 -0.89 -2.98 -2.99
N GLY A 172 -0.88 -1.73 -2.51
CA GLY A 172 -1.38 -1.38 -1.19
C GLY A 172 -2.91 -1.52 -1.12
N LEU A 173 -3.52 -0.95 -0.07
CA LEU A 173 -4.98 -0.98 0.11
C LEU A 173 -5.76 -0.25 -1.00
N GLU A 174 -5.10 0.64 -1.73
CA GLU A 174 -5.61 1.26 -2.96
C GLU A 174 -5.87 0.25 -4.08
N GLY A 175 -5.28 -0.95 -4.00
CA GLY A 175 -5.52 -2.04 -4.96
C GLY A 175 -6.98 -2.45 -5.08
N PHE A 176 -7.79 -2.29 -4.02
CA PHE A 176 -9.25 -2.46 -4.13
C PHE A 176 -9.90 -1.43 -5.07
N GLN A 177 -9.41 -0.20 -5.08
CA GLN A 177 -9.88 0.83 -6.01
C GLN A 177 -9.36 0.56 -7.43
N TYR A 178 -8.15 0.03 -7.55
CA TYR A 178 -7.59 -0.37 -8.85
C TYR A 178 -8.43 -1.48 -9.47
N ALA A 179 -8.79 -2.51 -8.69
CA ALA A 179 -9.65 -3.59 -9.13
C ALA A 179 -10.96 -3.07 -9.74
N ARG A 180 -11.72 -2.26 -8.99
CA ARG A 180 -12.98 -1.67 -9.46
C ARG A 180 -12.81 -0.86 -10.75
N LYS A 181 -11.72 -0.09 -10.87
CA LYS A 181 -11.44 0.72 -12.07
C LYS A 181 -11.04 -0.15 -13.27
N LEU A 182 -10.28 -1.21 -13.05
CA LEU A 182 -9.87 -2.16 -14.09
C LEU A 182 -11.07 -2.99 -14.58
N GLU A 183 -11.93 -3.46 -13.67
CA GLU A 183 -13.21 -4.13 -13.99
C GLU A 183 -14.13 -3.21 -14.81
N SER A 184 -14.21 -1.92 -14.47
CA SER A 184 -14.99 -0.95 -15.25
C SER A 184 -14.47 -0.75 -16.69
N LYS A 185 -13.22 -1.12 -16.93
CA LYS A 185 -12.58 -1.16 -18.26
C LYS A 185 -12.74 -2.52 -18.94
N GLN A 186 -13.59 -3.42 -18.42
CA GLN A 186 -13.86 -4.76 -18.93
C GLN A 186 -12.64 -5.69 -18.91
N LEU A 187 -11.70 -5.47 -17.97
CA LEU A 187 -10.58 -6.38 -17.73
C LEU A 187 -10.99 -7.49 -16.76
N ASN A 188 -10.47 -8.70 -16.95
CA ASN A 188 -10.71 -9.81 -16.05
C ASN A 188 -9.81 -9.65 -14.82
N VAL A 189 -10.40 -9.32 -13.67
CA VAL A 189 -9.66 -9.02 -12.43
C VAL A 189 -10.07 -10.00 -11.34
N ARG A 190 -9.06 -10.58 -10.68
CA ARG A 190 -9.21 -11.32 -9.43
C ARG A 190 -8.40 -10.63 -8.34
N VAL A 191 -8.99 -10.50 -7.17
CA VAL A 191 -8.36 -9.85 -6.02
C VAL A 191 -8.06 -10.88 -4.95
N GLU A 192 -6.80 -10.95 -4.54
CA GLU A 192 -6.32 -11.74 -3.41
C GLU A 192 -5.90 -10.77 -2.30
N ALA A 193 -6.66 -10.70 -1.23
CA ALA A 193 -6.38 -9.79 -0.13
C ALA A 193 -5.66 -10.55 1.00
N VAL A 194 -4.52 -10.02 1.43
CA VAL A 194 -3.68 -10.65 2.46
C VAL A 194 -3.32 -9.67 3.57
N GLY A 195 -3.10 -10.19 4.78
CA GLY A 195 -2.91 -9.33 5.96
C GLY A 195 -4.17 -8.59 6.38
N LEU A 196 -5.32 -9.24 6.22
CA LEU A 196 -6.63 -8.79 6.68
C LEU A 196 -7.14 -9.70 7.81
N PRO A 197 -8.07 -9.25 8.67
CA PRO A 197 -8.68 -7.91 8.70
C PRO A 197 -7.71 -6.78 9.10
N TYR A 198 -7.88 -5.59 8.49
CA TYR A 198 -7.07 -4.39 8.72
C TYR A 198 -7.96 -3.20 9.12
N LEU A 199 -7.66 -2.55 10.24
CA LEU A 199 -8.40 -1.36 10.68
C LEU A 199 -7.77 -0.11 10.09
N ARG A 200 -8.45 0.59 9.18
CA ARG A 200 -7.88 1.82 8.59
C ARG A 200 -7.64 2.90 9.64
N ASN A 201 -6.44 3.48 9.63
CA ASN A 201 -6.12 4.59 10.53
C ASN A 201 -6.86 5.88 10.11
N PRO A 202 -6.98 6.89 10.99
CA PRO A 202 -7.76 8.08 10.69
C PRO A 202 -7.32 8.84 9.42
N LEU A 203 -6.02 8.86 9.08
CA LEU A 203 -5.54 9.49 7.85
C LEU A 203 -6.01 8.73 6.61
N GLU A 204 -5.99 7.40 6.63
CA GLU A 204 -6.50 6.59 5.54
C GLU A 204 -8.02 6.77 5.36
N VAL A 205 -8.76 6.89 6.48
CA VAL A 205 -10.19 7.22 6.44
C VAL A 205 -10.43 8.60 5.82
N MET A 206 -9.63 9.61 6.19
CA MET A 206 -9.69 10.95 5.57
C MET A 206 -9.44 10.89 4.07
N ILE A 207 -8.40 10.17 3.63
CA ILE A 207 -8.05 10.04 2.20
C ILE A 207 -9.19 9.40 1.41
N ILE A 208 -9.77 8.30 1.92
CA ILE A 208 -10.85 7.59 1.24
C ILE A 208 -12.10 8.46 1.16
N LYS A 209 -12.58 9.00 2.28
CA LYS A 209 -13.78 9.85 2.29
C LYS A 209 -13.62 11.08 1.41
N HIS A 210 -12.43 11.72 1.44
CA HIS A 210 -12.13 12.86 0.58
C HIS A 210 -12.18 12.47 -0.91
N SER A 211 -11.57 11.34 -1.27
CA SER A 211 -11.55 10.87 -2.67
C SER A 211 -12.94 10.57 -3.23
N ARG A 212 -13.91 10.27 -2.35
CA ARG A 212 -15.32 10.01 -2.69
C ARG A 212 -16.20 11.25 -2.62
N GLY A 213 -15.69 12.39 -2.13
CA GLY A 213 -16.50 13.59 -1.87
C GLY A 213 -17.43 13.45 -0.66
N GLU A 214 -17.16 12.51 0.24
CA GLU A 214 -17.99 12.15 1.40
C GLU A 214 -17.47 12.75 2.72
N LEU A 215 -16.41 13.57 2.66
CA LEU A 215 -15.77 14.12 3.86
C LEU A 215 -16.34 15.49 4.21
N THR A 216 -17.14 15.56 5.28
CA THR A 216 -17.63 16.83 5.81
C THR A 216 -16.55 17.56 6.63
N VAL A 217 -16.74 18.87 6.86
CA VAL A 217 -15.82 19.69 7.65
C VAL A 217 -15.73 19.21 9.10
N ASP A 218 -16.87 18.85 9.71
CA ASP A 218 -16.91 18.38 11.09
C ASP A 218 -16.26 16.99 11.24
N GLU A 219 -16.48 16.09 10.28
CA GLU A 219 -15.77 14.81 10.24
C GLU A 219 -14.27 14.98 10.05
N LEU A 220 -13.84 15.88 9.15
CA LEU A 220 -12.42 16.18 8.96
C LEU A 220 -11.80 16.65 10.29
N LYS A 221 -12.47 17.56 11.00
CA LYS A 221 -11.98 18.06 12.29
C LYS A 221 -11.87 16.94 13.34
N ALA A 222 -12.85 16.03 13.39
CA ALA A 222 -12.82 14.88 14.29
C ALA A 222 -11.67 13.92 13.93
N LEU A 223 -11.52 13.58 12.65
CA LEU A 223 -10.47 12.68 12.16
C LEU A 223 -9.07 13.26 12.33
N VAL A 224 -8.88 14.57 12.17
CA VAL A 224 -7.60 15.25 12.44
C VAL A 224 -7.22 15.09 13.90
N LYS A 225 -8.17 15.30 14.82
CA LYS A 225 -7.93 15.11 16.25
C LYS A 225 -7.59 13.66 16.56
N GLU A 226 -8.38 12.72 16.05
CA GLU A 226 -8.14 11.29 16.25
C GLU A 226 -6.79 10.84 15.66
N TYR A 227 -6.40 11.37 14.50
CA TYR A 227 -5.10 11.10 13.89
C TYR A 227 -3.96 11.64 14.75
N ALA A 228 -4.11 12.85 15.30
CA ALA A 228 -3.10 13.43 16.18
C ALA A 228 -2.93 12.60 17.47
N ASP A 229 -4.04 12.11 18.04
CA ASP A 229 -4.03 11.20 19.18
C ASP A 229 -3.39 9.84 18.82
N TYR A 230 -3.68 9.30 17.64
CA TYR A 230 -3.04 8.08 17.12
C TYR A 230 -1.51 8.25 17.04
N VAL A 231 -1.04 9.35 16.46
CA VAL A 231 0.40 9.61 16.34
C VAL A 231 1.05 9.77 17.72
N ARG A 232 0.47 10.59 18.60
CA ARG A 232 1.02 10.87 19.94
C ARG A 232 1.08 9.64 20.84
N ASN A 233 0.03 8.82 20.84
CA ASN A 233 -0.13 7.75 21.81
C ASN A 233 0.44 6.41 21.33
N TYR A 234 0.59 6.22 20.01
CA TYR A 234 1.02 4.95 19.44
C TYR A 234 2.27 5.12 18.58
N VAL A 235 2.21 5.89 17.48
CA VAL A 235 3.30 5.96 16.50
C VAL A 235 4.63 6.45 17.10
N VAL A 236 4.59 7.48 17.94
CA VAL A 236 5.81 8.02 18.58
C VAL A 236 6.36 7.10 19.68
N ARG A 237 5.56 6.16 20.19
CA ARG A 237 5.90 5.32 21.36
C ARG A 237 6.30 3.89 21.01
N CYS A 238 6.27 3.52 19.73
CA CYS A 238 6.56 2.17 19.26
C CYS A 238 7.77 2.19 18.32
N GLU A 239 8.44 1.04 18.19
CA GLU A 239 9.65 0.92 17.36
C GLU A 239 9.33 0.79 15.87
N SER A 240 8.11 0.34 15.56
CA SER A 240 7.63 0.17 14.19
C SER A 240 6.20 0.66 13.99
N LEU A 241 5.87 0.97 12.74
CA LEU A 241 4.51 1.37 12.36
C LEU A 241 3.51 0.22 12.53
N GLU A 242 3.94 -1.02 12.28
CA GLU A 242 3.14 -2.23 12.46
C GLU A 242 2.78 -2.43 13.94
N GLU A 243 3.77 -2.37 14.84
CA GLU A 243 3.54 -2.44 16.29
C GLU A 243 2.60 -1.33 16.78
N ALA A 244 2.83 -0.08 16.33
CA ALA A 244 1.96 1.04 16.66
C ALA A 244 0.51 0.79 16.24
N HIS A 245 0.34 0.21 15.06
CA HIS A 245 -0.98 -0.07 14.51
C HIS A 245 -1.66 -1.25 15.20
N GLU A 246 -0.95 -2.31 15.51
CA GLU A 246 -1.47 -3.46 16.25
C GLU A 246 -2.00 -3.03 17.61
N ARG A 247 -1.21 -2.24 18.35
CA ARG A 247 -1.61 -1.69 19.65
C ARG A 247 -2.83 -0.77 19.53
N TRP A 248 -2.82 0.15 18.58
CA TRP A 248 -3.97 1.03 18.36
C TRP A 248 -5.24 0.27 17.97
N SER A 249 -5.12 -0.71 17.07
CA SER A 249 -6.24 -1.52 16.61
C SER A 249 -6.81 -2.37 17.73
N HIS A 250 -5.95 -2.91 18.59
CA HIS A 250 -6.36 -3.65 19.78
C HIS A 250 -7.20 -2.77 20.72
N ASP A 251 -6.77 -1.54 20.98
CA ASP A 251 -7.46 -0.64 21.89
C ASP A 251 -8.75 -0.07 21.26
N LYS A 252 -8.74 0.19 19.95
CA LYS A 252 -9.86 0.81 19.23
C LYS A 252 -10.95 -0.19 18.84
N ALA A 253 -10.56 -1.40 18.45
CA ALA A 253 -11.46 -2.45 17.99
C ALA A 253 -11.01 -3.84 18.50
N PRO A 254 -11.13 -4.12 19.81
CA PRO A 254 -10.70 -5.39 20.39
C PRO A 254 -11.33 -6.63 19.72
N TRP A 255 -12.52 -6.47 19.17
CA TRP A 255 -13.28 -7.51 18.47
C TRP A 255 -12.63 -7.98 17.16
N LEU A 256 -11.68 -7.25 16.58
CA LEU A 256 -10.96 -7.71 15.39
C LEU A 256 -10.08 -8.94 15.67
N LYS A 257 -9.62 -9.10 16.93
CA LYS A 257 -8.76 -10.20 17.34
C LYS A 257 -9.45 -11.56 17.24
N SER A 258 -10.76 -11.61 17.50
CA SER A 258 -11.53 -12.86 17.41
C SER A 258 -11.78 -13.31 15.96
N LEU A 259 -11.63 -12.41 14.99
CA LEU A 259 -11.68 -12.74 13.56
C LEU A 259 -10.35 -13.35 13.09
N LEU A 260 -9.22 -12.82 13.56
CA LEU A 260 -7.87 -13.35 13.25
C LEU A 260 -7.65 -14.76 13.80
N VAL A 261 -8.14 -15.07 15.01
CA VAL A 261 -8.01 -16.41 15.61
C VAL A 261 -8.88 -17.47 14.90
N ARG A 262 -9.94 -17.06 14.18
CA ARG A 262 -10.80 -18.00 13.44
C ARG A 262 -10.16 -18.45 12.12
N GLU A 263 -9.34 -17.63 11.48
CA GLU A 263 -8.68 -18.01 10.22
C GLU A 263 -7.53 -19.02 10.41
N GLU A 264 -6.86 -19.03 11.57
CA GLU A 264 -5.87 -20.06 11.91
C GLU A 264 -6.50 -21.43 12.25
N GLY A 265 -7.83 -21.49 12.42
CA GLY A 265 -8.57 -22.64 12.95
C GLY A 265 -9.50 -23.39 11.98
N GLY A 266 -9.68 -22.92 10.74
CA GLY A 266 -10.39 -23.68 9.70
C GLY A 266 -11.54 -22.94 9.00
N GLU A 267 -11.60 -23.18 7.69
CA GLU A 267 -12.72 -23.02 6.74
C GLU A 267 -13.73 -21.89 7.00
N GLY A 268 -13.60 -20.80 6.24
CA GLY A 268 -14.67 -19.82 6.10
C GLY A 268 -14.23 -18.54 5.38
N GLY A 269 -14.23 -18.55 4.05
CA GLY A 269 -14.06 -17.34 3.25
C GLY A 269 -15.17 -16.35 3.57
N LEU A 270 -14.82 -15.28 4.28
CA LEU A 270 -15.70 -14.14 4.53
C LEU A 270 -15.40 -13.07 3.47
N ILE A 271 -16.25 -13.01 2.45
CA ILE A 271 -16.35 -11.84 1.57
C ILE A 271 -16.89 -10.69 2.42
N MET A 272 -15.99 -9.95 3.05
CA MET A 272 -16.32 -8.68 3.69
C MET A 272 -16.46 -7.63 2.59
N SER A 273 -17.70 -7.40 2.16
CA SER A 273 -18.05 -6.23 1.35
C SER A 273 -17.78 -4.97 2.19
N TYR A 274 -16.66 -4.30 1.93
CA TYR A 274 -16.39 -2.99 2.52
C TYR A 274 -17.21 -1.90 1.81
N PRO A 275 -17.96 -1.05 2.54
CA PRO A 275 -18.45 0.22 2.01
C PRO A 275 -17.29 1.15 1.59
#